data_AF-E3HNN2-F1
#
_entry.id   AF-E3HNN2-F1
#
_cell.length_a   1.000
_cell.length_b   1.000
_cell.length_c   1.000
_cell.angle_alpha   90.00
_cell.angle_beta   90.00
_cell.angle_gamma   90.00
#
_symmetry.space_group_name_H-M   'P 1'
#
loop_
_entity.id
_entity.type
_entity.pdbx_description
1 polymer ?
#
loop_
_entity_poly.entity_id
_entity_poly.type
_entity_poly.pdbx_seq_one_letter_code
_entity_poly.pdbx_strand_id
1 'polypeptide(L)'
;MSTRFKKAGLVLAVAVAFSLPLMQGCASSQPEDPRVVAAEVDKPFTDWMNQLLGQVEANPNYRRIPLDTKAQQDQFLVWLHDAYRHRITKQEFTSRVTSQYPGHQNEAAFVASKLP
;
A
#
# COMPACT_ATOMS: atom_id res chain seq x y z
N MET A 1 60.56 -21.22 16.76
CA MET A 1 59.86 -20.73 17.96
C MET A 1 58.52 -21.46 18.02
N SER A 2 58.37 -22.36 18.98
CA SER A 2 57.26 -23.29 19.10
C SER A 2 56.25 -22.74 20.10
N THR A 3 54.96 -22.69 19.77
CA THR A 3 53.91 -22.72 20.78
C THR A 3 52.72 -23.57 20.30
N ARG A 4 52.47 -24.60 21.09
CA ARG A 4 51.40 -25.58 20.98
C ARG A 4 50.15 -25.02 21.66
N PHE A 5 48.98 -25.14 21.06
CA PHE A 5 47.72 -25.04 21.78
C PHE A 5 47.02 -26.40 21.77
N LYS A 6 47.09 -27.08 22.92
CA LYS A 6 46.20 -28.18 23.29
C LYS A 6 45.13 -27.59 24.22
N LYS A 7 43.85 -27.78 23.91
CA LYS A 7 42.80 -27.88 24.94
C LYS A 7 41.80 -28.96 24.55
N ALA A 8 41.71 -29.93 25.44
CA ALA A 8 40.74 -31.01 25.51
C ALA A 8 39.44 -30.54 26.17
N GLY A 9 38.40 -31.40 26.10
CA GLY A 9 37.23 -31.38 26.98
C GLY A 9 35.93 -31.27 26.18
N LEU A 10 35.44 -32.38 25.63
CA LEU A 10 34.46 -33.29 26.25
C LEU A 10 33.05 -32.69 26.36
N VAL A 11 32.16 -33.34 25.62
CA VAL A 11 30.71 -33.24 25.51
C VAL A 11 30.01 -33.31 26.87
N LEU A 12 28.99 -32.47 27.09
CA LEU A 12 27.82 -32.83 27.89
C LEU A 12 26.55 -32.33 27.20
N ALA A 13 25.72 -33.28 26.79
CA ALA A 13 24.37 -33.06 26.30
C ALA A 13 23.42 -32.75 27.46
N VAL A 14 22.54 -31.76 27.31
CA VAL A 14 21.23 -31.77 27.95
C VAL A 14 20.21 -31.24 26.94
N ALA A 15 19.42 -32.17 26.42
CA ALA A 15 18.20 -31.87 25.71
C ALA A 15 17.19 -31.26 26.69
N VAL A 16 16.74 -30.05 26.40
CA VAL A 16 15.52 -29.50 26.99
C VAL A 16 14.57 -29.24 25.83
N ALA A 17 13.77 -30.26 25.54
CA ALA A 17 12.58 -30.13 24.72
C ALA A 17 11.55 -29.31 25.51
N PHE A 18 11.55 -28.00 25.33
CA PHE A 18 10.38 -27.17 25.62
C PHE A 18 9.63 -26.95 24.32
N SER A 19 8.77 -27.92 24.00
CA SER A 19 7.65 -27.75 23.09
C SER A 19 6.69 -26.74 23.70
N LEU A 20 6.96 -25.45 23.51
CA LEU A 20 5.94 -24.42 23.61
C LEU A 20 5.34 -24.29 22.21
N PRO A 21 4.07 -24.65 21.99
CA PRO A 21 3.34 -24.09 20.88
C PRO A 21 3.21 -22.60 21.20
N LEU A 22 4.21 -21.80 20.80
CA LEU A 22 3.98 -20.39 20.62
C LEU A 22 2.96 -20.35 19.49
N MET A 23 1.69 -20.29 19.87
CA MET A 23 0.66 -19.68 19.07
C MET A 23 1.11 -18.23 18.86
N GLN A 24 2.03 -18.04 17.91
CA GLN A 24 2.12 -16.81 17.17
C GLN A 24 0.81 -16.75 16.40
N GLY A 25 -0.22 -16.29 17.11
CA GLY A 25 -1.37 -15.72 16.44
C GLY A 25 -0.78 -14.66 15.52
N CYS A 26 -0.78 -14.94 14.22
CA CYS A 26 -0.63 -13.95 13.18
C CYS A 26 -1.85 -13.02 13.26
N ALA A 27 -1.98 -12.27 14.35
CA ALA A 27 -2.68 -11.01 14.31
C ALA A 27 -1.75 -10.10 13.52
N SER A 28 -1.83 -10.20 12.19
CA SER A 28 -1.26 -9.22 11.29
C SER A 28 -2.05 -7.92 11.47
N SER A 29 -1.83 -7.24 12.60
CA SER A 29 -2.04 -5.81 12.70
C SER A 29 -0.95 -5.18 11.83
N GLN A 30 -1.14 -5.26 10.51
CA GLN A 30 -0.29 -4.58 9.56
C GLN A 30 -0.44 -3.09 9.90
N PRO A 31 0.66 -2.38 10.21
CA PRO A 31 0.60 -0.96 10.48
C PRO A 31 -0.12 -0.27 9.34
N GLU A 32 -1.17 0.49 9.64
CA GLU A 32 -1.87 1.29 8.64
C GLU A 32 -0.88 2.28 8.02
N ASP A 33 -0.85 2.37 6.69
CA ASP A 33 0.05 3.28 6.00
C ASP A 33 -0.32 4.72 6.39
N PRO A 34 0.60 5.50 6.98
CA PRO A 34 0.31 6.87 7.43
C PRO A 34 -0.18 7.79 6.30
N ARG A 35 0.14 7.46 5.04
CA ARG A 35 -0.34 8.21 3.86
C ARG A 35 -1.82 7.98 3.60
N VAL A 36 -2.32 6.78 3.86
CA VAL A 36 -3.75 6.44 3.77
C VAL A 36 -4.50 7.21 4.84
N VAL A 37 -4.03 7.14 6.10
CA VAL A 37 -4.62 7.90 7.21
C VAL A 37 -4.64 9.39 6.89
N ALA A 38 -3.53 9.94 6.37
CA ALA A 38 -3.45 11.35 6.00
C ALA A 38 -4.45 11.73 4.89
N ALA A 39 -4.75 10.83 3.95
CA ALA A 39 -5.76 11.05 2.92
C ALA A 39 -7.17 11.00 3.51
N GLU A 40 -7.47 10.03 4.37
CA GLU A 40 -8.79 9.83 4.97
C GLU A 40 -9.21 10.97 5.90
N VAL A 41 -8.28 11.54 6.66
CA VAL A 41 -8.56 12.67 7.57
C VAL A 41 -8.50 14.04 6.89
N ASP A 42 -8.08 14.11 5.63
CA ASP A 42 -8.03 15.36 4.86
C ASP A 42 -9.41 15.74 4.33
N LYS A 43 -10.13 16.53 5.12
CA LYS A 43 -11.52 16.92 4.81
C LYS A 43 -11.70 17.58 3.42
N PRO A 44 -10.91 18.58 3.01
CA PRO A 44 -11.01 19.12 1.64
C PRO A 44 -10.86 18.08 0.54
N PHE A 45 -9.94 17.13 0.72
CA PHE A 45 -9.74 16.05 -0.23
C PHE A 45 -10.93 15.08 -0.27
N THR A 46 -11.43 14.66 0.88
CA THR A 46 -12.57 13.72 0.94
C THR A 46 -13.86 14.35 0.40
N ASP A 47 -14.10 15.63 0.68
CA ASP A 47 -15.24 16.38 0.12
C ASP A 47 -15.13 16.47 -1.43
N TRP A 48 -13.94 16.75 -1.96
CA TRP A 48 -13.69 16.72 -3.41
C TRP A 48 -13.84 15.32 -4.02
N MET A 49 -13.32 14.29 -3.33
CA MET A 49 -13.40 12.91 -3.78
C MET A 49 -14.86 12.44 -3.87
N ASN A 50 -15.71 12.83 -2.93
CA ASN A 50 -17.14 12.54 -2.99
C ASN A 50 -17.82 13.18 -4.23
N GLN A 51 -17.42 14.40 -4.59
CA GLN A 51 -17.90 15.04 -5.83
C GLN A 51 -17.37 14.32 -7.09
N LEU A 52 -16.13 13.83 -7.05
CA LEU A 52 -15.56 13.02 -8.13
C LEU A 52 -16.34 11.70 -8.29
N LEU A 53 -16.67 11.02 -7.20
CA LEU A 53 -17.45 9.78 -7.23
C LEU A 53 -18.83 10.00 -7.89
N GLY A 54 -19.53 11.09 -7.55
CA GLY A 54 -20.78 11.42 -8.24
C GLY A 54 -20.61 11.66 -9.75
N GLN A 55 -19.49 12.26 -10.18
CA GLN A 55 -19.18 12.44 -11.61
C GLN A 55 -18.81 11.12 -12.31
N VAL A 56 -18.19 10.19 -11.59
CA VAL A 56 -17.88 8.84 -12.09
C VAL A 56 -19.17 8.05 -12.29
N GLU A 57 -20.07 8.04 -11.30
CA GLU A 57 -21.36 7.34 -11.37
C GLU A 57 -22.26 7.88 -12.48
N ALA A 58 -22.23 9.20 -12.72
CA ALA A 58 -22.99 9.83 -13.78
C ALA A 58 -22.39 9.64 -15.19
N ASN A 59 -21.17 9.08 -15.31
CA ASN A 59 -20.50 8.92 -16.59
C ASN A 59 -20.75 7.52 -17.19
N PRO A 60 -21.60 7.38 -18.23
CA PRO A 60 -21.94 6.09 -18.82
C PRO A 60 -20.75 5.41 -19.54
N ASN A 61 -19.70 6.17 -19.85
CA ASN A 61 -18.51 5.67 -20.52
C ASN A 61 -17.39 5.31 -19.53
N TYR A 62 -17.58 5.51 -18.23
CA TYR A 62 -16.59 5.19 -17.23
C TYR A 62 -16.59 3.70 -16.91
N ARG A 63 -15.48 3.00 -17.19
CA ARG A 63 -15.32 1.60 -16.75
C ARG A 63 -14.66 1.58 -15.38
N ARG A 64 -15.22 0.82 -14.44
CA ARG A 64 -14.63 0.67 -13.09
C ARG A 64 -13.18 0.17 -13.19
N ILE A 65 -12.24 0.88 -12.56
CA ILE A 65 -10.87 0.41 -12.35
C ILE A 65 -10.93 -0.74 -11.32
N PRO A 66 -10.26 -1.89 -11.57
CA PRO A 66 -10.34 -3.07 -10.70
C PRO A 66 -9.52 -2.90 -9.41
N LEU A 67 -10.06 -2.10 -8.48
CA LEU A 67 -9.54 -1.90 -7.12
C LEU A 67 -10.11 -2.97 -6.19
N ASP A 68 -9.80 -4.24 -6.45
CA ASP A 68 -10.49 -5.39 -5.86
C ASP A 68 -9.94 -5.80 -4.49
N THR A 69 -8.78 -5.27 -4.10
CA THR A 69 -8.17 -5.49 -2.78
C THR A 69 -8.01 -4.19 -1.99
N LYS A 70 -8.00 -4.28 -0.65
CA LYS A 70 -7.73 -3.11 0.22
C LYS A 70 -6.41 -2.44 -0.12
N ALA A 71 -5.36 -3.22 -0.38
CA ALA A 71 -4.05 -2.69 -0.77
C ALA A 71 -4.11 -1.88 -2.09
N GLN A 72 -4.89 -2.34 -3.08
CA GLN A 72 -5.08 -1.58 -4.33
C GLN A 72 -5.87 -0.30 -4.12
N GLN A 73 -6.92 -0.35 -3.29
CA GLN A 73 -7.73 0.82 -2.94
C GLN A 73 -6.87 1.87 -2.21
N ASP A 74 -6.08 1.43 -1.23
CA ASP A 74 -5.18 2.27 -0.43
C ASP A 74 -4.11 2.92 -1.30
N GLN A 75 -3.47 2.13 -2.17
CA GLN A 75 -2.46 2.65 -3.07
C GLN A 75 -3.03 3.67 -4.05
N PHE A 76 -4.23 3.42 -4.58
CA PHE A 76 -4.91 4.37 -5.46
C PHE A 76 -5.29 5.64 -4.70
N LEU A 77 -5.79 5.52 -3.47
CA LEU A 77 -6.13 6.65 -2.61
C LEU A 77 -4.91 7.54 -2.35
N VAL A 78 -3.75 6.94 -2.04
CA VAL A 78 -2.49 7.65 -1.83
C VAL A 78 -2.08 8.41 -3.10
N TRP A 79 -2.09 7.76 -4.27
CA TRP A 79 -1.76 8.45 -5.52
C TRP A 79 -2.72 9.58 -5.85
N LEU A 80 -4.02 9.39 -5.59
CA LEU A 80 -5.03 10.40 -5.82
C LEU A 80 -4.85 11.59 -4.88
N HIS A 81 -4.58 11.34 -3.60
CA HIS A 81 -4.30 12.36 -2.59
C HIS A 81 -3.03 13.15 -2.92
N ASP A 82 -1.95 12.47 -3.28
CA ASP A 82 -0.70 13.10 -3.68
C ASP A 82 -0.89 13.98 -4.92
N ALA A 83 -1.70 13.54 -5.89
CA ALA A 83 -1.99 14.33 -7.09
C ALA A 83 -2.87 15.54 -6.76
N TYR A 84 -3.89 15.37 -5.90
CA TYR A 84 -4.75 16.45 -5.42
C TYR A 84 -3.97 17.52 -4.64
N ARG A 85 -2.99 17.10 -3.82
CA ARG A 85 -2.09 17.98 -3.08
C ARG A 85 -0.89 18.48 -3.90
N HIS A 86 -0.86 18.22 -5.21
CA HIS A 86 0.22 18.59 -6.13
C HIS A 86 1.61 18.05 -5.76
N ARG A 87 1.69 16.96 -4.97
CA ARG A 87 2.95 16.27 -4.65
C ARG A 87 3.43 15.42 -5.83
N ILE A 88 2.50 14.95 -6.66
CA ILE A 88 2.77 14.38 -7.99
C ILE A 88 1.97 15.14 -9.04
N THR A 89 2.45 15.12 -10.29
CA THR A 89 1.74 15.76 -11.40
C THR A 89 0.54 14.91 -11.84
N LYS A 90 -0.42 15.53 -12.53
CA LYS A 90 -1.54 14.82 -13.16
C LYS A 90 -1.04 13.74 -14.11
N GLN A 91 0.02 14.03 -14.86
CA GLN A 91 0.66 13.08 -15.77
C GLN A 91 1.27 11.89 -15.02
N GLU A 92 2.00 12.15 -13.93
CA GLU A 92 2.58 11.10 -13.09
C GLU A 92 1.49 10.20 -12.49
N PHE A 93 0.40 10.78 -11.99
CA PHE A 93 -0.78 10.04 -11.54
C PHE A 93 -1.33 9.13 -12.65
N THR A 94 -1.58 9.67 -13.84
CA THR A 94 -2.08 8.87 -14.96
C THR A 94 -1.12 7.76 -15.36
N SER A 95 0.20 8.00 -15.33
CA SER A 95 1.21 7.00 -15.67
C SER A 95 1.19 5.84 -14.67
N ARG A 96 1.11 6.12 -13.37
CA ARG A 96 1.01 5.09 -12.32
C ARG A 96 -0.25 4.24 -12.45
N VAL A 97 -1.40 4.89 -12.61
CA VAL A 97 -2.69 4.19 -12.76
C VAL A 97 -2.70 3.33 -14.01
N THR A 98 -2.23 3.84 -15.15
CA THR A 98 -2.26 3.09 -16.42
C THR A 98 -1.22 1.98 -16.49
N SER A 99 -0.11 2.10 -15.75
CA SER A 99 0.87 1.02 -15.59
C SER A 99 0.34 -0.10 -14.71
N GLN A 100 -0.36 0.23 -13.63
CA GLN A 100 -0.93 -0.75 -12.70
C GLN A 100 -2.22 -1.40 -13.22
N TYR A 101 -3.01 -0.65 -13.99
CA TYR A 101 -4.31 -1.07 -14.53
C TYR A 101 -4.33 -0.88 -16.05
N PRO A 102 -3.68 -1.78 -16.82
CA PRO A 102 -3.65 -1.69 -18.27
C PRO A 102 -5.07 -1.68 -18.86
N GLY A 103 -5.27 -0.85 -19.88
CA GLY A 103 -6.57 -0.72 -20.55
C GLY A 103 -7.54 0.26 -19.88
N HIS A 104 -7.13 0.97 -18.82
CA HIS A 104 -7.93 2.00 -18.14
C HIS A 104 -7.44 3.44 -18.37
N GLN A 105 -6.89 3.73 -19.56
CA GLN A 105 -6.31 5.05 -19.87
C GLN A 105 -7.35 6.17 -19.85
N ASN A 106 -8.55 5.90 -20.36
CA ASN A 106 -9.63 6.89 -20.40
C ASN A 106 -10.12 7.23 -18.99
N GLU A 107 -10.23 6.23 -18.13
CA GLU A 107 -10.63 6.36 -16.73
C GLU A 107 -9.59 7.15 -15.94
N ALA A 108 -8.31 6.82 -16.11
CA ALA A 108 -7.20 7.55 -15.48
C ALA A 108 -7.17 9.01 -15.93
N ALA A 109 -7.30 9.26 -17.24
CA ALA A 109 -7.36 10.61 -17.80
C ALA A 109 -8.60 11.39 -17.33
N PHE A 110 -9.75 10.73 -17.22
CA PHE A 110 -10.97 11.32 -16.69
C PHE A 110 -10.76 11.78 -15.25
N VAL A 111 -10.28 10.90 -14.37
CA VAL A 111 -9.98 11.27 -12.96
C VAL A 111 -8.97 12.41 -12.91
N ALA A 112 -7.90 12.33 -13.70
CA ALA A 112 -6.87 13.37 -13.75
C ALA A 112 -7.41 14.72 -14.21
N SER A 113 -8.38 14.75 -15.13
CA SER A 113 -9.02 15.98 -15.61
C SER A 113 -9.83 16.71 -14.53
N LYS A 114 -10.19 16.01 -13.44
CA LYS A 114 -10.96 16.55 -12.30
C LYS A 114 -10.09 16.98 -11.12
N LEU A 115 -8.80 16.64 -11.15
CA LEU A 115 -7.85 17.13 -10.15
C LEU A 115 -7.77 18.66 -10.24
N PRO A 116 -7.63 19.36 -9.09
CA PRO A 116 -7.41 20.81 -9.07
C PRO A 116 -6.15 21.22 -9.85
#